data_AF-A0A9P8IK32-F1
#
_entry.id   AF-A0A9P8IK32-F1
#
_cell.length_a   1.000
_cell.length_b   1.000
_cell.length_c   1.000
_cell.angle_alpha   90.00
_cell.angle_beta   90.00
_cell.angle_gamma   90.00
#
_symmetry.space_group_name_H-M   'P 1'
#
loop_
_entity.id
_entity.type
_entity.pdbx_description
1 polymer ?
#
loop_
_entity_poly.entity_id
_entity_poly.type
_entity_poly.pdbx_seq_one_letter_code
_entity_poly.pdbx_strand_id
1 'polypeptide(L)'
;MAGDIAVRRQKIRESGAESIHTGPLVTITHKSNVLSQTDGLFREAARAALELPEYKDVLVDEQIVDSMVYKLFRQPSAYDVIVAPNLYGDLLSDGAAALVGSLGLVPSANVSDCFAIGEPCHGSAPDIMGKGIANPIATMRSVGLMLEFLGEEHAAAMVYQAVDE
;
A
#
# COMPACT_ATOMS: atom_id res chain seq x y z
N MET A 1 -10.04 4.55 -4.69
CA MET A 1 -8.79 4.50 -3.89
C MET A 1 -7.65 3.74 -4.57
N ALA A 2 -7.72 2.42 -4.81
CA ALA A 2 -6.58 1.70 -5.43
C ALA A 2 -6.22 2.23 -6.84
N GLY A 3 -7.22 2.51 -7.67
CA GLY A 3 -7.04 3.16 -8.97
C GLY A 3 -6.41 4.56 -8.84
N ASP A 4 -6.90 5.39 -7.91
CA ASP A 4 -6.34 6.72 -7.63
C ASP A 4 -4.86 6.66 -7.23
N ILE A 5 -4.49 5.71 -6.38
CA ILE A 5 -3.10 5.49 -5.95
C ILE A 5 -2.24 5.11 -7.16
N ALA A 6 -2.71 4.21 -8.02
CA ALA A 6 -1.97 3.81 -9.22
C ALA A 6 -1.77 5.00 -10.18
N VAL A 7 -2.82 5.79 -10.42
CA VAL A 7 -2.74 7.02 -11.24
C VAL A 7 -1.80 8.05 -10.62
N ARG A 8 -1.86 8.25 -9.30
CA ARG A 8 -0.95 9.17 -8.59
C ARG A 8 0.51 8.73 -8.73
N ARG A 9 0.80 7.45 -8.53
CA ARG A 9 2.15 6.90 -8.74
C ARG A 9 2.63 7.10 -10.16
N GLN A 10 1.74 6.96 -11.14
CA GLN A 10 2.09 7.24 -12.54
C GLN A 10 2.47 8.70 -12.76
N LYS A 11 1.73 9.66 -12.19
CA LYS A 11 2.09 11.09 -12.27
C LYS A 11 3.47 11.37 -11.66
N ILE A 12 3.81 10.71 -10.56
CA ILE A 12 5.13 10.81 -9.91
C ILE A 12 6.23 10.24 -10.82
N ARG A 13 5.96 9.14 -11.54
CA ARG A 13 6.92 8.60 -12.52
C ARG A 13 7.15 9.57 -13.69
N GLU A 14 6.07 10.18 -14.17
CA GLU A 14 6.13 11.15 -15.28
C GLU A 14 6.87 12.45 -14.90
N SER A 15 6.95 12.79 -13.61
CA SER A 15 7.78 13.90 -13.13
C SER A 15 9.28 13.58 -13.07
N GLY A 16 9.67 12.33 -13.37
CA GLY A 16 11.07 11.89 -13.44
C GLY A 16 11.58 11.17 -12.19
N ALA A 17 10.70 10.81 -11.24
CA ALA A 17 11.09 9.99 -10.10
C ALA A 17 11.54 8.59 -10.54
N GLU A 18 12.59 8.06 -9.92
CA GLU A 18 13.04 6.69 -10.18
C GLU A 18 11.93 5.69 -9.82
N SER A 19 11.68 4.74 -10.73
CA SER A 19 10.68 3.70 -10.53
C SER A 19 11.09 2.44 -11.28
N ILE A 20 10.91 1.29 -10.64
CA ILE A 20 11.09 -0.03 -11.24
C ILE A 20 9.91 -0.43 -12.15
N HIS A 21 8.77 0.24 -12.01
CA HIS A 21 7.58 0.03 -12.85
C HIS A 21 7.51 1.09 -13.96
N THR A 22 7.06 0.66 -15.14
CA THR A 22 6.92 1.49 -16.34
C THR A 22 5.52 2.07 -16.53
N GLY A 23 4.54 1.60 -15.77
CA GLY A 23 3.14 2.04 -15.87
C GLY A 23 2.35 1.73 -14.60
N PRO A 24 1.13 2.28 -14.46
CA PRO A 24 0.27 2.03 -13.31
C PRO A 24 -0.30 0.60 -13.38
N LEU A 25 -0.14 -0.15 -12.30
CA LEU A 25 -0.63 -1.53 -12.18
C LEU A 25 -1.36 -1.73 -10.86
N VAL A 26 -2.56 -2.29 -10.92
CA VAL A 26 -3.33 -2.75 -9.76
C VAL A 26 -3.54 -4.27 -9.85
N THR A 27 -3.09 -5.00 -8.83
CA THR A 27 -3.33 -6.43 -8.67
C THR A 27 -4.45 -6.68 -7.66
N ILE A 28 -5.56 -7.23 -8.12
CA ILE A 28 -6.69 -7.65 -7.28
C ILE A 28 -6.37 -9.01 -6.66
N THR A 29 -6.22 -9.06 -5.34
CA THR A 29 -5.90 -10.30 -4.61
C THR A 29 -7.13 -10.88 -3.94
N HIS A 30 -7.43 -12.15 -4.21
CA HIS A 30 -8.64 -12.83 -3.72
C HIS A 30 -8.45 -14.35 -3.59
N LYS A 31 -9.47 -15.06 -3.08
CA LYS A 31 -9.57 -16.52 -3.01
C LYS A 31 -10.89 -17.03 -3.61
N SER A 32 -11.41 -16.35 -4.63
CA SER A 32 -12.72 -16.67 -5.24
C SER A 32 -12.83 -18.08 -5.83
N ASN A 33 -11.71 -18.78 -6.09
CA ASN A 33 -11.72 -20.18 -6.49
C ASN A 33 -12.20 -21.13 -5.37
N VAL A 34 -12.15 -20.70 -4.11
CA VAL A 34 -12.67 -21.42 -2.94
C VAL A 34 -13.86 -20.66 -2.34
N LEU A 35 -13.72 -19.36 -2.11
CA LEU A 35 -14.74 -18.47 -1.54
C LEU A 35 -15.54 -17.78 -2.66
N SER A 36 -16.30 -18.58 -3.41
CA SER A 36 -16.95 -18.12 -4.64
C SER A 36 -17.94 -16.96 -4.44
N GLN A 37 -18.53 -16.81 -3.26
CA GLN A 37 -19.52 -15.77 -2.98
C GLN A 37 -18.86 -14.49 -2.45
N THR A 38 -18.13 -14.58 -1.33
CA THR A 38 -17.54 -13.39 -0.68
C THR A 38 -16.43 -12.79 -1.52
N ASP A 39 -15.47 -13.62 -1.93
CA ASP A 39 -14.32 -13.16 -2.71
C ASP A 39 -14.69 -13.01 -4.18
N GLY A 40 -15.68 -13.77 -4.67
CA GLY A 40 -16.26 -13.55 -5.98
C GLY A 40 -16.87 -12.16 -6.09
N LEU A 41 -17.70 -11.76 -5.13
CA LEU A 41 -18.29 -10.42 -5.09
C LEU A 41 -17.22 -9.33 -4.99
N PHE A 42 -16.24 -9.48 -4.10
CA PHE A 42 -15.13 -8.53 -3.98
C PHE A 42 -14.38 -8.37 -5.31
N ARG A 43 -14.01 -9.49 -5.94
CA ARG A 43 -13.29 -9.52 -7.22
C ARG A 43 -14.07 -8.81 -8.32
N GLU A 44 -15.36 -9.10 -8.46
CA GLU A 44 -16.22 -8.48 -9.46
C GLU A 44 -16.39 -6.97 -9.22
N ALA A 45 -16.62 -6.57 -7.97
CA ALA A 45 -16.75 -5.16 -7.61
C ALA A 45 -15.45 -4.37 -7.84
N ALA A 46 -14.30 -4.93 -7.45
CA ALA A 46 -12.99 -4.31 -7.67
C ALA A 46 -12.69 -4.16 -9.16
N ARG A 47 -12.98 -5.19 -9.97
CA ARG A 47 -12.79 -5.13 -11.42
C ARG A 47 -13.70 -4.07 -12.06
N ALA A 48 -14.99 -4.06 -11.72
CA ALA A 48 -15.93 -3.07 -12.25
C ALA A 48 -15.54 -1.64 -11.87
N ALA A 49 -15.01 -1.42 -10.67
CA ALA A 49 -14.51 -0.10 -10.26
C ALA A 49 -13.27 0.34 -11.07
N LEU A 50 -12.36 -0.58 -11.40
CA LEU A 50 -11.17 -0.29 -12.19
C LEU A 50 -11.44 -0.19 -13.71
N GLU A 51 -12.62 -0.60 -14.17
CA GLU A 51 -13.08 -0.42 -15.55
C GLU A 51 -13.59 1.01 -15.84
N LEU A 52 -13.68 1.88 -14.81
CA LEU A 52 -14.12 3.27 -14.97
C LEU A 52 -13.19 4.08 -15.90
N PRO A 53 -13.70 5.06 -16.68
CA PRO A 53 -12.91 5.79 -17.68
C PRO A 53 -11.66 6.49 -17.14
N GLU A 54 -11.70 6.93 -15.88
CA GLU A 54 -10.59 7.57 -15.18
C GLU A 54 -9.41 6.63 -14.90
N TYR A 55 -9.62 5.31 -14.91
CA TYR A 55 -8.60 4.29 -14.70
C TYR A 55 -8.27 3.51 -15.98
N LYS A 56 -8.69 3.98 -17.16
CA LYS A 56 -8.48 3.29 -18.45
C LYS A 56 -7.00 2.94 -18.75
N ASP A 57 -6.07 3.72 -18.20
CA ASP A 57 -4.63 3.56 -18.41
C ASP A 57 -3.98 2.68 -17.32
N VAL A 58 -4.76 2.29 -16.29
CA VAL A 58 -4.33 1.39 -15.21
C VAL A 58 -4.43 -0.06 -15.69
N LEU A 59 -3.30 -0.77 -15.69
CA LEU A 59 -3.30 -2.20 -15.92
C LEU A 59 -3.91 -2.91 -14.71
N VAL A 60 -4.80 -3.85 -14.96
CA VAL A 60 -5.46 -4.65 -13.92
C VAL A 60 -5.02 -6.10 -14.05
N ASP A 61 -4.46 -6.64 -12.98
CA ASP A 61 -4.10 -8.05 -12.85
C ASP A 61 -4.86 -8.69 -11.68
N GLU A 62 -4.91 -10.02 -11.64
CA GLU A 62 -5.57 -10.78 -10.59
C GLU A 62 -4.63 -11.86 -10.03
N GLN A 63 -4.59 -12.00 -8.70
CA GLN A 63 -3.74 -13.00 -8.05
C GLN A 63 -4.50 -13.71 -6.93
N ILE A 64 -4.44 -15.05 -6.92
CA ILE A 64 -5.00 -15.83 -5.81
C ILE A 64 -4.10 -15.70 -4.58
N VAL A 65 -4.65 -15.42 -3.40
CA VAL A 65 -3.88 -15.02 -2.20
C VAL A 65 -2.76 -15.99 -1.78
N ASP A 66 -2.91 -17.30 -1.95
CA ASP A 66 -1.85 -18.27 -1.65
C ASP A 66 -0.64 -18.12 -2.59
N SER A 67 -0.92 -18.03 -3.88
CA SER A 67 0.10 -17.76 -4.90
C SER A 67 0.67 -16.34 -4.81
N MET A 68 -0.14 -15.38 -4.32
CA MET A 68 0.29 -14.01 -4.06
C MET A 68 1.38 -13.97 -2.99
N VAL A 69 1.16 -14.63 -1.85
CA VAL A 69 2.17 -14.74 -0.78
C VAL A 69 3.49 -15.26 -1.34
N TYR A 70 3.47 -16.40 -2.04
CA TYR A 70 4.68 -16.99 -2.62
C TYR A 70 5.41 -16.03 -3.58
N LYS A 71 4.67 -15.40 -4.50
CA LYS A 71 5.25 -14.49 -5.51
C LYS A 71 5.74 -13.19 -4.91
N LEU A 72 5.04 -12.62 -3.92
CA LEU A 72 5.42 -11.37 -3.26
C LEU A 72 6.83 -11.49 -2.65
N PHE A 73 7.15 -12.62 -2.01
CA PHE A 73 8.49 -12.84 -1.45
C PHE A 73 9.56 -13.17 -2.51
N ARG A 74 9.17 -13.82 -3.61
CA ARG A 74 10.11 -14.27 -4.66
C ARG A 74 10.40 -13.20 -5.70
N GLN A 75 9.41 -12.38 -6.01
CA GLN A 75 9.38 -11.44 -7.13
C GLN A 75 8.58 -10.17 -6.74
N PRO A 76 8.96 -9.45 -5.68
CA PRO A 76 8.20 -8.28 -5.21
C PRO A 76 8.08 -7.17 -6.26
N SER A 77 9.09 -7.03 -7.13
CA SER A 77 9.11 -6.05 -8.23
C SER A 77 8.04 -6.26 -9.30
N ALA A 78 7.29 -7.37 -9.25
CA ALA A 78 6.15 -7.60 -10.13
C ALA A 78 4.90 -6.78 -9.71
N TYR A 79 4.86 -6.25 -8.48
CA TYR A 79 3.67 -5.64 -7.89
C TYR A 79 3.87 -4.14 -7.66
N ASP A 80 2.91 -3.34 -8.12
CA ASP A 80 2.84 -1.89 -7.86
C ASP A 80 1.80 -1.62 -6.75
N VAL A 81 0.51 -1.64 -7.08
CA VAL A 81 -0.59 -1.50 -6.12
C VAL A 81 -1.31 -2.83 -5.96
N ILE A 82 -1.50 -3.28 -4.71
CA ILE A 82 -2.26 -4.49 -4.39
C ILE A 82 -3.55 -4.08 -3.69
N VAL A 83 -4.69 -4.59 -4.14
CA VAL A 83 -5.98 -4.41 -3.47
C VAL A 83 -6.50 -5.76 -3.00
N ALA A 84 -6.90 -5.85 -1.73
CA ALA A 84 -7.31 -7.11 -1.11
C ALA A 84 -8.37 -6.89 -0.01
N PRO A 85 -9.15 -7.92 0.34
CA PRO A 85 -9.97 -7.92 1.56
C PRO A 85 -9.12 -7.73 2.82
N ASN A 86 -9.75 -7.22 3.89
CA ASN A 86 -9.09 -6.79 5.13
C ASN A 86 -8.01 -7.77 5.65
N LEU A 87 -8.38 -9.02 5.94
CA LEU A 87 -7.44 -10.02 6.48
C LEU A 87 -6.28 -10.35 5.52
N TYR A 88 -6.50 -10.26 4.21
CA TYR A 88 -5.44 -10.52 3.24
C TYR A 88 -4.48 -9.33 3.15
N GLY A 89 -5.03 -8.11 3.18
CA GLY A 89 -4.23 -6.89 3.25
C GLY A 89 -3.31 -6.88 4.46
N ASP A 90 -3.85 -7.21 5.64
CA ASP A 90 -3.09 -7.33 6.90
C ASP A 90 -1.88 -8.28 6.75
N LEU A 91 -2.14 -9.55 6.40
CA LEU A 91 -1.09 -10.56 6.23
C LEU A 91 -0.06 -10.22 5.14
N LEU A 92 -0.51 -9.66 4.02
CA LEU A 92 0.38 -9.31 2.91
C LEU A 92 1.24 -8.09 3.25
N SER A 93 0.69 -7.10 3.96
CA SER A 93 1.40 -5.88 4.34
C SER A 93 2.49 -6.17 5.37
N ASP A 94 2.20 -6.98 6.39
CA ASP A 94 3.20 -7.45 7.36
C ASP A 94 4.28 -8.32 6.69
N GLY A 95 3.86 -9.19 5.77
CA GLY A 95 4.78 -9.98 4.97
C GLY A 95 5.72 -9.11 4.11
N ALA A 96 5.18 -8.07 3.47
CA ALA A 96 5.96 -7.12 2.69
C ALA A 96 6.94 -6.31 3.56
N ALA A 97 6.58 -6.01 4.81
CA ALA A 97 7.47 -5.31 5.74
C ALA A 97 8.78 -6.08 5.99
N ALA A 98 8.74 -7.42 5.96
CA ALA A 98 9.94 -8.24 6.08
C ALA A 98 10.91 -8.08 4.90
N LEU A 99 10.41 -7.74 3.70
CA LEU A 99 11.24 -7.51 2.51
C LEU A 99 12.05 -6.22 2.58
N VAL A 100 11.57 -5.24 3.35
CA VAL A 100 12.22 -3.94 3.55
C VAL A 100 12.98 -3.84 4.88
N GLY A 101 13.13 -4.98 5.58
CA GLY A 101 14.04 -5.15 6.72
C GLY A 101 13.39 -5.02 8.10
N SER A 102 12.35 -4.20 8.28
CA SER A 102 11.68 -4.08 9.58
C SER A 102 10.30 -3.41 9.48
N LEU A 103 9.36 -3.88 10.32
CA LEU A 103 8.08 -3.20 10.59
C LEU A 103 8.26 -1.77 11.12
N GLY A 104 9.39 -1.48 11.78
CA GLY A 104 9.71 -0.13 12.30
C GLY A 104 9.95 0.93 11.21
N LEU A 105 9.96 0.53 9.94
CA LEU A 105 10.20 1.41 8.79
C LEU A 105 8.96 1.64 7.92
N VAL A 106 7.90 0.87 8.14
CA VAL A 106 6.74 0.79 7.24
C VAL A 106 5.62 1.69 7.73
N PRO A 107 5.25 2.73 6.96
CA PRO A 107 4.11 3.58 7.27
C PRO A 107 2.79 2.93 6.83
N SER A 108 1.69 3.32 7.48
CA SER A 108 0.33 3.07 7.02
C SER A 108 -0.59 4.26 7.25
N ALA A 109 -1.74 4.24 6.58
CA ALA A 109 -2.79 5.23 6.78
C ALA A 109 -4.18 4.60 6.61
N ASN A 110 -5.10 4.98 7.48
CA ASN A 110 -6.52 4.71 7.34
C ASN A 110 -7.19 5.94 6.74
N VAL A 111 -7.76 5.78 5.54
CA VAL A 111 -8.25 6.89 4.73
C VAL A 111 -9.73 6.68 4.38
N SER A 112 -10.49 7.76 4.48
CA SER A 112 -11.87 7.86 4.01
C SER A 112 -12.06 9.18 3.27
N ASP A 113 -13.27 9.41 2.76
CA ASP A 113 -13.61 10.68 2.09
C ASP A 113 -13.57 11.90 3.04
N CYS A 114 -13.63 11.68 4.36
CA CYS A 114 -13.76 12.75 5.36
C CYS A 114 -12.54 12.90 6.28
N PHE A 115 -11.69 11.89 6.37
CA PHE A 115 -10.53 11.91 7.28
C PHE A 115 -9.41 10.98 6.79
N ALA A 116 -8.19 11.31 7.17
CA ALA A 116 -7.02 10.47 7.06
C ALA A 116 -6.34 10.35 8.43
N ILE A 117 -5.96 9.13 8.81
CA ILE A 117 -5.22 8.84 10.04
C ILE A 117 -3.95 8.12 9.63
N GLY A 118 -2.79 8.74 9.86
CA GLY A 118 -1.50 8.07 9.75
C GLY A 118 -1.18 7.29 11.03
N GLU A 119 -0.86 6.00 10.90
CA GLU A 119 -0.38 5.18 12.00
C GLU A 119 0.78 4.30 11.53
N PRO A 120 1.76 3.93 12.37
CA PRO A 120 2.78 2.97 11.97
C PRO A 120 2.17 1.57 11.85
N CYS A 121 2.71 0.72 10.96
CA CYS A 121 2.29 -0.69 10.89
C CYS A 121 2.60 -1.48 12.17
N HIS A 122 3.62 -1.09 12.93
CA HIS A 122 3.99 -1.80 14.16
C HIS A 122 3.02 -1.53 15.32
N GLY A 123 2.87 -2.52 16.19
CA GLY A 123 2.09 -2.39 17.42
C GLY A 123 2.80 -1.58 18.54
N SER A 124 2.31 -1.74 19.76
CA SER A 124 2.73 -0.97 20.94
C SER A 124 4.13 -1.31 21.49
N ALA A 125 4.74 -2.42 21.04
CA ALA A 125 6.03 -2.94 21.50
C ALA A 125 6.23 -2.85 23.05
N PRO A 126 5.42 -3.58 23.85
CA PRO A 126 5.42 -3.45 25.32
C PRO A 126 6.77 -3.79 25.96
N ASP A 127 7.56 -4.63 25.31
CA ASP A 127 8.88 -5.08 25.74
C ASP A 127 9.93 -3.96 25.73
N ILE A 128 9.73 -2.88 24.97
CA ILE A 128 10.62 -1.71 24.92
C ILE A 128 9.99 -0.42 25.44
N MET A 129 8.75 -0.48 25.93
CA MET A 129 8.03 0.67 26.50
C MET A 129 8.86 1.36 27.60
N GLY A 130 8.98 2.69 27.52
CA GLY A 130 9.69 3.50 28.50
C GLY A 130 11.22 3.44 28.42
N LYS A 131 11.79 2.66 27.51
CA LYS A 131 13.25 2.53 27.35
C LYS A 131 13.88 3.60 26.46
N GLY A 132 13.07 4.36 25.71
CA GLY A 132 13.56 5.43 24.82
C GLY A 132 14.35 4.93 23.60
N ILE A 133 14.16 3.66 23.21
CA ILE A 133 14.89 3.01 22.11
C ILE A 133 13.99 2.65 20.91
N ALA A 134 12.73 3.08 20.91
CA ALA A 134 11.81 2.82 19.81
C ALA A 134 12.23 3.61 18.56
N ASN A 135 12.18 2.98 17.39
CA ASN A 135 12.47 3.65 16.13
C ASN A 135 11.24 4.47 15.67
N PRO A 136 11.33 5.81 15.56
CA PRO A 136 10.19 6.64 15.19
C PRO A 136 9.92 6.71 13.68
N ILE A 137 10.77 6.09 12.84
CA ILE A 137 10.71 6.24 11.37
C ILE A 137 9.34 5.87 10.80
N ALA A 138 8.76 4.72 11.16
CA ALA A 138 7.43 4.34 10.69
C ALA A 138 6.36 5.40 11.05
N THR A 139 6.40 5.93 12.27
CA THR A 139 5.47 6.98 12.71
C THR A 139 5.64 8.25 11.90
N MET A 140 6.88 8.71 11.70
CA MET A 140 7.17 9.93 10.92
C MET A 140 6.75 9.76 9.46
N ARG A 141 7.04 8.61 8.85
CA ARG A 141 6.58 8.31 7.48
C ARG A 141 5.05 8.21 7.38
N SER A 142 4.37 7.71 8.42
CA SER A 142 2.90 7.70 8.45
C SER A 142 2.31 9.11 8.53
N VAL A 143 2.99 10.05 9.20
CA VAL A 143 2.62 11.47 9.14
C VAL A 143 2.77 12.01 7.71
N GLY A 144 3.88 11.70 7.04
CA GLY A 144 4.07 12.03 5.62
C GLY A 144 2.92 11.49 4.76
N LEU A 145 2.58 10.21 4.90
CA LEU A 145 1.52 9.55 4.14
C LEU A 145 0.14 10.17 4.43
N MET A 146 -0.14 10.50 5.68
CA MET A 146 -1.37 11.21 6.06
C MET A 146 -1.44 12.59 5.38
N LEU A 147 -0.36 13.36 5.38
CA LEU A 147 -0.29 14.67 4.70
C LEU A 147 -0.53 14.52 3.19
N GLU A 148 0.00 13.46 2.57
CA GLU A 148 -0.27 13.15 1.16
C GLU A 148 -1.76 12.92 0.87
N PHE A 149 -2.50 12.30 1.79
CA PHE A 149 -3.95 12.09 1.65
C PHE A 149 -4.78 13.32 2.00
N LEU A 150 -4.22 14.26 2.75
CA LEU A 150 -4.84 15.57 3.06
C LEU A 150 -4.56 16.63 1.97
N GLY A 151 -3.78 16.30 0.93
CA GLY A 151 -3.41 17.22 -0.15
C GLY A 151 -2.21 18.11 0.16
N GLU A 152 -1.49 17.85 1.25
CA GLU A 152 -0.34 18.63 1.72
C GLU A 152 0.98 18.04 1.20
N GLU A 153 1.11 17.88 -0.12
CA GLU A 153 2.22 17.14 -0.76
C GLU A 153 3.60 17.74 -0.47
N HIS A 154 3.71 19.07 -0.40
CA HIS A 154 4.97 19.74 -0.06
C HIS A 154 5.40 19.42 1.38
N ALA A 155 4.46 19.43 2.33
CA ALA A 155 4.75 19.09 3.72
C ALA A 155 5.12 17.61 3.85
N ALA A 156 4.44 16.72 3.14
CA ALA A 156 4.78 15.31 3.09
C ALA A 156 6.21 15.08 2.56
N ALA A 157 6.58 15.73 1.46
CA ALA A 157 7.92 15.64 0.88
C ALA A 157 9.01 16.10 1.86
N MET A 158 8.78 17.19 2.60
CA MET A 158 9.69 17.63 3.65
C MET A 158 9.88 16.60 4.76
N VAL A 159 8.81 15.92 5.18
CA VAL A 159 8.87 14.85 6.19
C VAL A 159 9.68 13.66 5.66
N TYR A 160 9.42 13.23 4.42
CA TYR A 160 10.16 12.11 3.82
C TYR A 160 11.65 12.42 3.67
N GLN A 161 11.98 13.60 3.16
CA GLN A 161 13.38 14.04 3.02
C GLN A 161 14.11 14.06 4.37
N ALA A 162 13.48 14.60 5.42
CA ALA A 162 14.08 14.67 6.75
C ALA A 162 14.26 13.29 7.42
N VAL A 163 13.55 12.26 6.97
CA VAL A 163 13.71 10.89 7.46
C VAL A 163 14.82 10.13 6.72
N ASP A 164 15.06 10.48 5.45
CA ASP A 164 16.04 9.80 4.60
C ASP A 164 17.47 10.41 4.68
N GLU A 165 17.61 11.63 5.21
CA GLU A 165 18.88 12.32 5.52
C GLU A 165 19.50 11.88 6.86
#